data_AF-E1ZPL1-F1
#
_entry.id   AF-E1ZPL1-F1
#
_cell.length_a   1.000
_cell.length_b   1.000
_cell.length_c   1.000
_cell.angle_alpha   90.00
_cell.angle_beta   90.00
_cell.angle_gamma   90.00
#
_symmetry.space_group_name_H-M   'P 1'
#
loop_
_entity.id
_entity.type
_entity.pdbx_description
1 polymer ?
#
loop_
_entity_poly.entity_id
_entity_poly.type
_entity_poly.pdbx_seq_one_letter_code
_entity_poly.pdbx_strand_id
1 'polypeptide(L)'
;MAAAKPALACANPAATAEQRAPRAPTARCHPQALRRTAPPGAAHQQPRRRPPPRRRHMALATRAGAAASPDVAADISALNQQFGIPGRVEVVAGLGGLPTVVLKHACGASAEVALYGGCITSWKQASGDEVLYMRPDSLKALAGPEPKAKPISGGIPHCFPQARLLFCFLSCTQRLSVHRLLVLCFLLCCGGRATVCVCVCSGHAAAANTGDAPFEFTAALHSYIEVADVGEARVRGLQGLEYLDKTADPANPVRKREEREEVTFEGPVDSVYLKARDYVELDVGTGAGGTVTTNRWDDVVVWAPWTAMPEFYRSLESAQFSSPVRLKPGEHWRSQAEWAVKDL
;
A
#
# COMPACT_ATOMS: atom_id res chain seq x y z
N MET A 1 -47.90 -20.97 26.60
CA MET A 1 -47.74 -19.59 27.09
C MET A 1 -46.81 -18.85 26.14
N ALA A 2 -47.40 -18.12 25.19
CA ALA A 2 -46.70 -17.19 24.31
C ALA A 2 -46.81 -15.80 24.94
N ALA A 3 -45.68 -15.09 25.10
CA ALA A 3 -45.67 -13.70 25.53
C ALA A 3 -45.34 -12.83 24.31
N ALA A 4 -46.37 -12.15 23.84
CA ALA A 4 -46.36 -11.24 22.71
C ALA A 4 -45.69 -9.90 23.07
N LYS A 5 -45.02 -9.32 22.07
CA LYS A 5 -44.62 -7.90 22.03
C LYS A 5 -45.86 -6.99 22.10
N PRO A 6 -45.78 -5.80 22.73
CA PRO A 6 -46.66 -4.70 22.38
C PRO A 6 -46.05 -3.86 21.26
N ALA A 7 -46.84 -3.67 20.20
CA ALA A 7 -46.73 -2.55 19.29
C ALA A 7 -47.34 -1.31 19.97
N LEU A 8 -46.76 -0.13 19.74
CA LEU A 8 -47.47 1.13 19.93
C LEU A 8 -47.16 2.07 18.77
N ALA A 9 -48.19 2.86 18.43
CA ALA A 9 -48.46 3.44 17.14
C ALA A 9 -47.80 4.80 16.90
N CYS A 10 -47.91 5.20 15.63
CA CYS A 10 -47.61 6.50 15.05
C CYS A 10 -48.23 7.69 15.79
N ALA A 11 -47.49 8.79 15.88
CA ALA A 11 -48.05 10.14 15.78
C ALA A 11 -46.98 11.12 15.28
N ASN A 12 -47.29 11.77 14.17
CA ASN A 12 -46.56 12.88 13.56
C ASN A 12 -47.43 14.13 13.80
N PRO A 13 -46.86 15.29 14.15
CA PRO A 13 -47.51 16.53 13.76
C PRO A 13 -46.55 17.50 13.05
N ALA A 14 -46.99 17.85 11.85
CA ALA A 14 -47.05 19.20 11.28
C ALA A 14 -45.79 20.07 11.30
N ALA A 15 -45.31 20.30 10.08
CA ALA A 15 -44.52 21.45 9.67
C ALA A 15 -45.29 22.76 9.90
N THR A 16 -44.59 23.78 10.39
CA THR A 16 -44.96 25.19 10.20
C THR A 16 -43.77 25.91 9.59
N ALA A 17 -43.98 26.40 8.37
CA ALA A 17 -43.11 27.32 7.68
C ALA A 17 -43.27 28.72 8.28
N GLU A 18 -42.17 29.43 8.50
CA GLU A 18 -42.20 30.90 8.52
C GLU A 18 -40.98 31.45 7.78
N GLN A 19 -41.30 32.24 6.76
CA GLN A 19 -40.39 32.99 5.91
C GLN A 19 -40.01 34.29 6.62
N ARG A 20 -38.73 34.68 6.59
CA ARG A 20 -38.37 36.10 6.63
C ARG A 20 -37.08 36.40 5.87
N ALA A 21 -37.18 37.43 5.04
CA ALA A 21 -36.29 37.87 3.97
C ALA A 21 -35.07 38.69 4.48
N PRO A 22 -34.13 39.11 3.59
CA PRO A 22 -32.72 39.35 3.89
C PRO A 22 -32.41 40.76 4.38
N ARG A 23 -31.27 40.93 5.08
CA ARG A 23 -30.68 42.25 5.36
C ARG A 23 -29.43 42.49 4.52
N ALA A 24 -29.45 43.59 3.78
CA ALA A 24 -28.41 44.12 2.91
C ALA A 24 -27.33 44.89 3.72
N PRO A 25 -26.18 45.26 3.11
CA PRO A 25 -24.94 45.60 3.80
C PRO A 25 -24.85 47.08 4.17
N THR A 26 -24.28 47.39 5.33
CA THR A 26 -23.95 48.77 5.71
C THR A 26 -22.45 49.02 5.55
N ALA A 27 -22.09 49.73 4.49
CA ALA A 27 -20.82 50.43 4.38
C ALA A 27 -20.82 51.66 5.31
N ARG A 28 -19.74 51.88 6.05
CA ARG A 28 -19.44 53.16 6.68
C ARG A 28 -18.03 53.60 6.29
N CYS A 29 -17.97 54.75 5.64
CA CYS A 29 -16.76 55.53 5.37
C CYS A 29 -16.45 56.48 6.53
N HIS A 30 -15.15 56.67 6.80
CA HIS A 30 -14.40 57.87 7.24
C HIS A 30 -13.35 57.55 8.31
N PRO A 31 -12.25 58.33 8.48
CA PRO A 31 -11.56 59.23 7.55
C PRO A 31 -10.06 58.88 7.39
N GLN A 32 -9.43 59.43 6.36
CA GLN A 32 -7.99 59.34 6.11
C GLN A 32 -7.18 60.00 7.24
N ALA A 33 -6.22 59.25 7.80
CA ALA A 33 -5.14 59.79 8.62
C ALA A 33 -3.80 59.37 8.01
N LEU A 34 -3.10 60.35 7.45
CA LEU A 34 -1.71 60.27 7.00
C LEU A 34 -0.79 59.89 8.17
N ARG A 35 -0.10 58.74 8.09
CA ARG A 35 1.07 58.45 8.93
C ARG A 35 2.16 57.70 8.15
N ARG A 36 3.19 58.48 7.80
CA ARG A 36 4.64 58.22 7.76
C ARG A 36 5.09 56.76 7.50
N THR A 37 5.67 56.56 6.33
CA THR A 37 6.43 55.36 5.92
C THR A 37 7.63 55.12 6.83
N ALA A 38 7.71 53.93 7.42
CA ALA A 38 8.91 53.36 8.03
C ALA A 38 9.77 52.68 6.94
N PRO A 39 11.12 52.60 7.08
CA PRO A 39 11.99 52.00 6.08
C PRO A 39 11.82 50.47 6.04
N PRO A 40 12.12 49.82 4.91
CA PRO A 40 11.91 48.38 4.75
C PRO A 40 12.85 47.60 5.67
N GLY A 41 12.26 46.94 6.67
CA GLY A 41 12.94 45.95 7.51
C GLY A 41 13.27 44.70 6.69
N ALA A 42 14.49 44.21 6.90
CA ALA A 42 15.03 43.01 6.27
C ALA A 42 14.07 41.83 6.37
N ALA A 43 13.76 41.23 5.22
CA ALA A 43 13.08 39.95 5.16
C ALA A 43 13.88 38.92 5.95
N HIS A 44 13.27 38.36 7.01
CA HIS A 44 13.78 37.18 7.69
C HIS A 44 13.67 36.02 6.69
N GLN A 45 14.71 35.82 5.87
CA GLN A 45 14.86 34.61 5.09
C GLN A 45 15.15 33.48 6.09
N GLN A 46 14.22 32.53 6.23
CA GLN A 46 14.55 31.23 6.81
C GLN A 46 15.76 30.68 6.04
N PRO A 47 16.81 30.19 6.73
CA PRO A 47 17.94 29.61 6.02
C PRO A 47 17.44 28.43 5.21
N ARG A 48 17.55 28.52 3.87
CA ARG A 48 17.35 27.38 2.98
C ARG A 48 18.27 26.27 3.49
N ARG A 49 17.69 25.22 4.06
CA ARG A 49 18.44 24.03 4.45
C ARG A 49 19.15 23.54 3.19
N ARG A 50 20.48 23.42 3.24
CA ARG A 50 21.22 22.76 2.17
C ARG A 50 20.61 21.35 2.01
N PRO A 51 20.33 20.88 0.79
CA PRO A 51 19.99 19.49 0.61
C PRO A 51 21.09 18.66 1.26
N PRO A 52 20.75 17.63 2.06
CA PRO A 52 21.76 16.76 2.63
C PRO A 52 22.62 16.22 1.48
N PRO A 53 23.94 16.03 1.70
CA PRO A 53 24.76 15.39 0.69
C PRO A 53 24.11 14.06 0.34
N ARG A 54 23.91 13.80 -0.97
CA ARG A 54 23.43 12.50 -1.47
C ARG A 54 24.31 11.43 -0.84
N ARG A 55 23.86 10.78 0.22
CA ARG A 55 24.51 9.55 0.69
C ARG A 55 24.48 8.64 -0.52
N ARG A 56 25.65 8.22 -0.98
CA ARG A 56 25.73 7.14 -1.96
C ARG A 56 24.97 5.99 -1.32
N HIS A 57 23.77 5.71 -1.83
CA HIS A 57 22.97 4.57 -1.40
C HIS A 57 23.92 3.39 -1.34
N MET A 58 24.03 2.80 -0.15
CA MET A 58 24.79 1.58 0.08
C MET A 58 24.42 0.65 -1.08
N ALA A 59 25.43 0.26 -1.86
CA ALA A 59 25.28 -0.31 -3.19
C ALA A 59 24.05 -1.22 -3.23
N LEU A 60 23.05 -0.79 -4.03
CA LEU A 60 21.89 -1.59 -4.40
C LEU A 60 22.47 -2.99 -4.70
N ALA A 61 22.25 -3.95 -3.80
CA ALA A 61 22.84 -5.28 -3.97
C ALA A 61 22.48 -5.71 -5.39
N THR A 62 23.50 -5.92 -6.21
CA THR A 62 23.33 -6.07 -7.65
C THR A 62 22.30 -7.17 -7.85
N ARG A 63 21.12 -6.82 -8.37
CA ARG A 63 20.06 -7.77 -8.74
C ARG A 63 20.50 -8.58 -9.96
N ALA A 64 21.65 -9.21 -9.87
CA ALA A 64 22.13 -10.13 -10.88
C ALA A 64 21.15 -11.32 -10.87
N GLY A 65 20.34 -11.41 -11.93
CA GLY A 65 19.44 -12.54 -12.12
C GLY A 65 20.26 -13.83 -12.11
N ALA A 66 19.81 -14.81 -11.34
CA ALA A 66 20.36 -16.16 -11.47
C ALA A 66 19.88 -16.75 -12.80
N ALA A 67 20.70 -17.63 -13.40
CA ALA A 67 20.28 -18.33 -14.60
C ALA A 67 19.04 -19.19 -14.31
N ALA A 68 18.04 -19.13 -15.19
CA ALA A 68 16.89 -20.03 -15.13
C ALA A 68 17.33 -21.48 -15.39
N SER A 69 16.65 -22.44 -14.75
CA SER A 69 16.75 -23.84 -15.15
C SER A 69 16.15 -24.04 -16.56
N PRO A 70 16.47 -25.14 -17.26
CA PRO A 70 15.92 -25.41 -18.59
C PRO A 70 14.39 -25.39 -18.64
N ASP A 71 13.72 -25.98 -17.65
CA ASP A 71 12.26 -26.00 -17.57
C ASP A 71 11.70 -24.58 -17.39
N VAL A 72 12.32 -23.78 -16.52
CA VAL A 72 11.90 -22.39 -16.31
C VAL A 72 12.15 -21.54 -17.55
N ALA A 73 13.24 -21.77 -18.28
CA ALA A 73 13.50 -21.09 -19.54
C ALA A 73 12.46 -21.43 -20.62
N ALA A 74 12.01 -22.69 -20.68
CA ALA A 74 10.93 -23.11 -21.57
C ALA A 74 9.60 -22.41 -21.20
N ASP A 75 9.26 -22.36 -19.91
CA ASP A 75 8.08 -21.63 -19.41
C ASP A 75 8.14 -20.14 -19.76
N ILE A 76 9.29 -19.49 -19.53
CA ILE A 76 9.50 -18.08 -19.89
C ILE A 76 9.28 -17.86 -21.38
N SER A 77 9.80 -18.74 -22.24
CA SER A 77 9.62 -18.65 -23.69
C SER A 77 8.14 -18.74 -24.08
N ALA A 78 7.42 -19.73 -23.55
CA ALA A 78 5.99 -19.91 -23.80
C ALA A 78 5.16 -18.71 -23.32
N LEU A 79 5.46 -18.17 -22.14
CA LEU A 79 4.79 -16.99 -21.59
C LEU A 79 5.05 -15.74 -22.44
N ASN A 80 6.27 -15.54 -22.93
CA ASN A 80 6.57 -14.44 -23.84
C ASN A 80 5.84 -14.57 -25.18
N GLN A 81 5.75 -15.79 -25.73
CA GLN A 81 5.00 -16.03 -26.96
C GLN A 81 3.51 -15.69 -26.79
N GLN A 82 2.95 -15.99 -25.62
CA GLN A 82 1.52 -15.79 -25.36
C GLN A 82 1.18 -14.36 -24.90
N PHE A 83 2.05 -13.72 -24.11
CA PHE A 83 1.72 -12.50 -23.36
C PHE A 83 2.72 -11.35 -23.57
N GLY A 84 3.84 -11.59 -24.24
CA GLY A 84 4.86 -10.59 -24.48
C GLY A 84 4.32 -9.44 -25.35
N ILE A 85 4.72 -8.22 -25.00
CA ILE A 85 4.44 -7.03 -25.79
C ILE A 85 5.79 -6.36 -26.05
N PRO A 86 6.30 -6.36 -27.30
CA PRO A 86 7.62 -5.81 -27.62
C PRO A 86 7.86 -4.42 -27.01
N GLY A 87 8.94 -4.32 -26.24
CA GLY A 87 9.35 -3.07 -25.57
C GLY A 87 8.52 -2.65 -24.36
N ARG A 88 7.47 -3.40 -23.97
CA ARG A 88 6.57 -3.03 -22.86
C ARG A 88 6.37 -4.12 -21.83
N VAL A 89 6.19 -5.36 -22.25
CA VAL A 89 5.93 -6.52 -21.39
C VAL A 89 6.82 -7.66 -21.83
N GLU A 90 7.62 -8.17 -20.90
CA GLU A 90 8.55 -9.28 -21.13
C GLU A 90 8.56 -10.16 -19.88
N VAL A 91 8.61 -11.48 -20.05
CA VAL A 91 8.87 -12.41 -18.97
C VAL A 91 10.36 -12.78 -19.02
N VAL A 92 11.05 -12.68 -17.89
CA VAL A 92 12.49 -12.94 -17.78
C VAL A 92 12.77 -13.86 -16.60
N ALA A 93 14.01 -14.37 -16.53
CA ALA A 93 14.54 -14.99 -15.33
C ALA A 93 14.93 -13.89 -14.34
N GLY A 94 14.09 -13.67 -13.33
CA GLY A 94 14.28 -12.63 -12.31
C GLY A 94 15.06 -13.14 -11.09
N LEU A 95 14.66 -12.66 -9.91
CA LEU A 95 15.26 -13.07 -8.63
C LEU A 95 15.19 -14.59 -8.47
N GLY A 96 16.34 -15.21 -8.15
CA GLY A 96 16.44 -16.66 -8.00
C GLY A 96 16.20 -17.46 -9.29
N GLY A 97 16.29 -16.80 -10.46
CA GLY A 97 16.01 -17.41 -11.75
C GLY A 97 14.53 -17.71 -11.98
N LEU A 98 13.65 -17.17 -11.14
CA LEU A 98 12.20 -17.38 -11.24
C LEU A 98 11.58 -16.56 -12.38
N PRO A 99 10.49 -17.03 -13.02
CA PRO A 99 9.74 -16.22 -13.98
C PRO A 99 9.26 -14.91 -13.36
N THR A 100 9.64 -13.81 -13.98
CA THR A 100 9.30 -12.45 -13.56
C THR A 100 8.82 -11.65 -14.76
N VAL A 101 7.67 -11.00 -14.62
CA VAL A 101 7.17 -10.05 -15.62
C VAL A 101 7.88 -8.71 -15.42
N VAL A 102 8.52 -8.21 -16.46
CA VAL A 102 9.10 -6.87 -16.54
C VAL A 102 8.15 -5.99 -17.34
N LEU A 103 7.75 -4.88 -16.72
CA LEU A 103 6.94 -3.84 -17.30
C LEU A 103 7.79 -2.61 -17.59
N LYS A 104 7.71 -2.08 -18.80
CA LYS A 104 8.40 -0.87 -19.24
C LYS A 104 7.38 0.14 -19.75
N HIS A 105 7.42 1.35 -19.19
CA HIS A 105 6.58 2.46 -19.63
C HIS A 105 7.36 3.38 -20.58
N ALA A 106 6.65 4.03 -21.50
CA ALA A 106 7.25 4.94 -22.48
C ALA A 106 7.95 6.15 -21.84
N CYS A 107 7.59 6.52 -20.61
CA CYS A 107 8.26 7.59 -19.86
C CYS A 107 9.60 7.16 -19.23
N GLY A 108 9.99 5.88 -19.32
CA GLY A 108 11.20 5.34 -18.70
C GLY A 108 10.98 4.63 -17.36
N ALA A 109 9.80 4.78 -16.73
CA ALA A 109 9.46 4.02 -15.53
C ALA A 109 9.34 2.51 -15.83
N SER A 110 9.62 1.68 -14.83
CA SER A 110 9.51 0.22 -14.95
C SER A 110 9.07 -0.45 -13.67
N ALA A 111 8.56 -1.68 -13.78
CA ALA A 111 8.23 -2.52 -12.63
C ALA A 111 8.56 -3.99 -12.91
N GLU A 112 8.83 -4.75 -11.85
CA GLU A 112 9.08 -6.18 -11.91
C GLU A 112 8.06 -6.90 -11.02
N VAL A 113 7.42 -7.94 -11.56
CA VAL A 113 6.48 -8.77 -10.82
C VAL A 113 6.90 -10.22 -10.89
N ALA A 114 7.36 -10.77 -9.77
CA ALA A 114 7.66 -12.19 -9.66
C ALA A 114 6.36 -12.99 -9.78
N LEU A 115 6.30 -13.98 -10.68
CA LEU A 115 5.13 -14.84 -10.77
C LEU A 115 4.96 -15.62 -9.46
N TYR A 116 6.06 -16.01 -8.81
CA TYR A 116 6.05 -16.56 -7.47
C TYR A 116 5.50 -15.56 -6.44
N GLY A 117 4.39 -15.92 -5.79
CA GLY A 117 3.66 -15.07 -4.85
C GLY A 117 2.98 -13.84 -5.48
N GLY A 118 3.11 -13.66 -6.80
CA GLY A 118 2.62 -12.48 -7.50
C GLY A 118 3.20 -11.16 -7.06
N CYS A 119 4.34 -11.19 -6.38
CA CYS A 119 4.89 -10.05 -5.66
C CYS A 119 5.47 -9.01 -6.63
N ILE A 120 5.10 -7.73 -6.46
CA ILE A 120 5.83 -6.63 -7.11
C ILE A 120 7.16 -6.51 -6.40
N THR A 121 8.26 -6.88 -7.06
CA THR A 121 9.59 -6.87 -6.45
C THR A 121 10.39 -5.61 -6.78
N SER A 122 9.90 -4.79 -7.71
CA SER A 122 10.52 -3.53 -8.13
C SER A 122 9.52 -2.57 -8.72
N TRP A 123 9.71 -1.28 -8.43
CA TRP A 123 9.12 -0.17 -9.16
C TRP A 123 10.14 0.96 -9.24
N LYS A 124 10.65 1.20 -10.45
CA LYS A 124 11.58 2.29 -10.73
C LYS A 124 10.87 3.45 -11.40
N GLN A 125 11.15 4.65 -10.91
CA GLN A 125 10.72 5.89 -11.56
C GLN A 125 11.46 6.09 -12.89
N ALA A 126 11.02 7.07 -13.68
CA ALA A 126 11.69 7.44 -14.92
C ALA A 126 13.16 7.88 -14.73
N SER A 127 13.51 8.39 -13.54
CA SER A 127 14.88 8.70 -13.15
C SER A 127 15.77 7.47 -12.95
N GLY A 128 15.18 6.29 -12.82
CA GLY A 128 15.85 5.05 -12.45
C GLY A 128 15.89 4.78 -10.94
N ASP A 129 15.44 5.73 -10.12
CA ASP A 129 15.35 5.58 -8.67
C ASP A 129 14.31 4.50 -8.31
N GLU A 130 14.66 3.62 -7.38
CA GLU A 130 13.82 2.53 -6.90
C GLU A 130 12.91 3.04 -5.78
N VAL A 131 11.63 2.66 -5.85
CA VAL A 131 10.61 3.03 -4.85
C VAL A 131 10.39 1.92 -3.84
N LEU A 132 10.60 0.66 -4.25
CA LEU A 132 10.32 -0.49 -3.39
C LEU A 132 11.58 -1.06 -2.76
N TYR A 133 11.48 -1.38 -1.48
CA TYR A 133 12.54 -2.02 -0.75
C TYR A 133 12.43 -3.54 -0.80
N MET A 134 13.56 -4.21 -1.06
CA MET A 134 13.67 -5.67 -0.97
C MET A 134 14.56 -6.04 0.20
N ARG A 135 14.11 -6.93 1.08
CA ARG A 135 14.93 -7.31 2.24
C ARG A 135 16.15 -8.12 1.79
N PRO A 136 17.36 -7.81 2.29
CA PRO A 136 18.58 -8.54 1.94
C PRO A 136 18.50 -10.05 2.22
N ASP A 137 17.86 -10.46 3.32
CA ASP A 137 17.68 -11.86 3.66
C ASP A 137 16.74 -12.58 2.68
N SER A 138 15.70 -11.90 2.20
CA SER A 138 14.84 -12.42 1.13
C SER A 138 15.60 -12.57 -0.19
N LEU A 139 16.46 -11.62 -0.54
CA LEU A 139 17.31 -11.72 -1.73
C LEU A 139 18.29 -12.90 -1.63
N LYS A 140 18.93 -13.06 -0.47
CA LYS A 140 19.82 -14.20 -0.18
C LYS A 140 19.07 -15.54 -0.26
N ALA A 141 17.86 -15.61 0.30
CA ALA A 141 17.04 -16.82 0.26
C ALA A 141 16.60 -17.18 -1.16
N LEU A 142 16.20 -16.19 -1.96
CA LEU A 142 15.85 -16.36 -3.37
C LEU A 142 17.06 -16.79 -4.22
N ALA A 143 18.28 -16.36 -3.87
CA ALA A 143 19.49 -16.82 -4.55
C ALA A 143 19.98 -18.20 -4.09
N GLY A 144 19.34 -18.79 -3.08
CA GLY A 144 19.69 -20.10 -2.53
C GLY A 144 19.24 -21.28 -3.40
N PRO A 145 19.49 -22.52 -2.95
CA PRO A 145 19.16 -23.74 -3.70
C PRO A 145 17.64 -23.95 -3.85
N GLU A 146 16.84 -23.38 -2.95
CA GLU A 146 15.38 -23.49 -2.96
C GLU A 146 14.73 -22.09 -2.99
N PRO A 147 14.71 -21.43 -4.16
CA PRO A 147 14.22 -20.04 -4.30
C PRO A 147 12.74 -19.86 -3.89
N LYS A 148 11.96 -20.96 -3.84
CA LYS A 148 10.55 -20.96 -3.44
C LYS A 148 10.31 -21.51 -2.03
N ALA A 149 11.36 -21.72 -1.22
CA ALA A 149 11.22 -22.27 0.13
C ALA A 149 10.50 -21.32 1.10
N LYS A 150 10.60 -20.01 0.85
CA LYS A 150 9.99 -18.97 1.68
C LYS A 150 9.27 -17.94 0.82
N PRO A 151 8.28 -17.24 1.39
CA PRO A 151 7.68 -16.10 0.74
C PRO A 151 8.68 -14.98 0.49
N ILE A 152 8.44 -14.21 -0.57
CA ILE A 152 9.21 -12.99 -0.84
C ILE A 152 8.91 -11.96 0.25
N SER A 153 9.96 -11.47 0.92
CA SER A 153 9.86 -10.43 1.94
C SER A 153 10.51 -9.15 1.43
N GLY A 154 9.70 -8.14 1.12
CA GLY A 154 10.10 -6.97 0.33
C GLY A 154 9.20 -6.79 -0.88
N GLY A 155 9.20 -5.60 -1.47
CA GLY A 155 8.32 -5.28 -2.59
C GLY A 155 6.88 -5.06 -2.11
N ILE A 156 5.91 -5.64 -2.81
CA ILE A 156 4.50 -5.65 -2.39
C ILE A 156 3.98 -7.09 -2.34
N PRO A 157 4.27 -7.83 -1.25
CA PRO A 157 3.71 -9.15 -1.01
C PRO A 157 2.20 -9.08 -0.72
N HIS A 158 1.50 -10.17 -1.03
CA HIS A 158 0.05 -10.29 -0.84
C HIS A 158 -0.25 -11.17 0.37
N CYS A 159 -0.91 -10.59 1.39
CA CYS A 159 -1.42 -11.34 2.53
C CYS A 159 -2.88 -11.68 2.27
N PHE A 160 -3.21 -12.96 2.14
CA PHE A 160 -4.56 -13.46 1.89
C PHE A 160 -4.60 -14.95 2.26
N PRO A 161 -5.69 -15.53 2.77
CA PRO A 161 -6.97 -14.93 3.16
C PRO A 161 -7.00 -14.43 4.61
N GLN A 162 -5.84 -14.41 5.29
CA GLN A 162 -5.73 -13.99 6.68
C GLN A 162 -4.57 -13.00 6.85
N ALA A 163 -4.88 -11.77 7.27
CA ALA A 163 -3.91 -10.70 7.53
C ALA A 163 -3.54 -10.59 9.03
N ARG A 164 -3.90 -11.59 9.87
CA ARG A 164 -3.83 -11.50 11.35
C ARG A 164 -2.54 -11.97 12.00
N LEU A 165 -1.76 -12.84 11.37
CA LEU A 165 -0.46 -13.26 11.85
C LEU A 165 0.51 -13.34 10.69
N LEU A 166 1.74 -12.95 11.01
CA LEU A 166 2.96 -13.09 10.22
C LEU A 166 2.92 -14.30 9.26
N PHE A 167 3.04 -14.03 7.96
CA PHE A 167 3.25 -14.99 6.86
C PHE A 167 2.13 -16.03 6.59
N CYS A 168 1.02 -15.62 5.97
CA CYS A 168 0.25 -16.54 5.11
C CYS A 168 0.46 -16.13 3.64
N PHE A 169 1.42 -16.78 2.98
CA PHE A 169 1.78 -16.53 1.60
C PHE A 169 1.57 -17.81 0.81
N LEU A 170 0.61 -17.76 -0.11
CA LEU A 170 0.13 -18.97 -0.78
C LEU A 170 1.06 -19.40 -1.90
N SER A 171 1.45 -20.67 -1.86
CA SER A 171 1.79 -21.45 -3.04
C SER A 171 0.49 -21.77 -3.79
N CYS A 172 0.27 -21.17 -4.97
CA CYS A 172 -0.88 -21.52 -5.78
C CYS A 172 -0.58 -21.45 -7.28
N THR A 173 -1.37 -22.20 -8.05
CA THR A 173 -1.34 -22.28 -9.50
C THR A 173 -1.59 -20.90 -10.12
N GLN A 174 -0.64 -20.46 -10.94
CA GLN A 174 -0.58 -19.12 -11.52
C GLN A 174 -1.22 -19.13 -12.92
N ARG A 175 -2.10 -18.16 -13.22
CA ARG A 175 -2.62 -17.98 -14.57
C ARG A 175 -2.45 -16.53 -15.02
N LEU A 176 -1.41 -16.27 -15.80
CA LEU A 176 -1.21 -14.95 -16.40
C LEU A 176 -2.32 -14.64 -17.41
N SER A 177 -2.86 -13.41 -17.41
CA SER A 177 -3.82 -12.96 -18.41
C SER A 177 -3.65 -11.47 -18.70
N VAL A 178 -2.98 -11.12 -19.80
CA VAL A 178 -2.70 -9.71 -20.14
C VAL A 178 -3.86 -9.13 -20.97
N HIS A 179 -4.51 -8.04 -20.51
CA HIS A 179 -5.64 -7.39 -21.20
C HIS A 179 -5.54 -5.86 -21.12
N ARG A 180 -4.85 -5.19 -22.07
CA ARG A 180 -4.67 -3.72 -22.21
C ARG A 180 -4.06 -2.97 -20.99
N LEU A 181 -4.38 -3.37 -19.76
CA LEU A 181 -3.58 -3.31 -18.53
C LEU A 181 -3.03 -4.73 -18.27
N LEU A 182 -1.81 -4.86 -17.73
CA LEU A 182 -1.33 -6.17 -17.30
C LEU A 182 -2.08 -6.60 -16.03
N VAL A 183 -2.92 -7.64 -16.17
CA VAL A 183 -3.66 -8.25 -15.07
C VAL A 183 -2.97 -9.57 -14.74
N LEU A 184 -2.40 -9.67 -13.55
CA LEU A 184 -1.89 -10.95 -13.06
C LEU A 184 -2.97 -11.65 -12.25
N CYS A 185 -3.79 -12.47 -12.89
CA CYS A 185 -4.80 -13.25 -12.16
C CYS A 185 -4.12 -14.43 -11.45
N PHE A 186 -3.86 -14.28 -10.16
CA PHE A 186 -3.55 -15.45 -9.33
C PHE A 186 -4.85 -16.24 -9.11
N LEU A 187 -4.82 -17.56 -9.28
CA LEU A 187 -5.96 -18.41 -8.94
C LEU A 187 -5.68 -19.02 -7.59
N LEU A 188 -6.02 -18.30 -6.52
CA LEU A 188 -5.80 -18.76 -5.14
C LEU A 188 -6.91 -19.72 -4.72
N CYS A 189 -6.71 -21.02 -4.94
CA CYS A 189 -7.68 -22.04 -4.58
C CYS A 189 -7.54 -22.40 -3.09
N CYS A 190 -8.23 -21.69 -2.20
CA CYS A 190 -8.35 -22.09 -0.80
C CYS A 190 -9.34 -23.27 -0.69
N GLY A 191 -8.83 -24.50 -0.87
CA GLY A 191 -9.62 -25.72 -0.77
C GLY A 191 -10.81 -25.78 -1.72
N GLY A 192 -10.65 -25.32 -2.97
CA GLY A 192 -11.69 -25.41 -4.01
C GLY A 192 -12.74 -24.28 -4.02
N ARG A 193 -12.72 -23.36 -3.05
CA ARG A 193 -13.90 -22.52 -2.75
C ARG A 193 -13.83 -21.04 -3.16
N ALA A 194 -12.67 -20.50 -3.51
CA ALA A 194 -12.57 -19.10 -3.95
C ALA A 194 -11.49 -18.93 -5.01
N THR A 195 -11.62 -17.89 -5.84
CA THR A 195 -10.63 -17.43 -6.80
C THR A 195 -10.33 -15.97 -6.52
N VAL A 196 -9.07 -15.62 -6.23
CA VAL A 196 -8.68 -14.23 -5.90
C VAL A 196 -7.69 -13.69 -6.91
N CYS A 197 -8.17 -12.81 -7.78
CA CYS A 197 -7.39 -12.16 -8.83
C CYS A 197 -6.84 -10.81 -8.33
N VAL A 198 -5.53 -10.66 -8.20
CA VAL A 198 -4.91 -9.37 -7.85
C VAL A 198 -4.37 -8.68 -9.11
N CYS A 199 -4.92 -7.54 -9.50
CA CYS A 199 -4.47 -6.79 -10.67
C CYS A 199 -3.35 -5.81 -10.30
N VAL A 200 -2.12 -6.28 -10.52
CA VAL A 200 -0.88 -5.68 -10.02
C VAL A 200 -0.51 -4.33 -10.66
N CYS A 201 -0.89 -4.03 -11.90
CA CYS A 201 -0.42 -2.83 -12.62
C CYS A 201 -1.04 -1.50 -12.19
N SER A 202 -2.02 -1.54 -11.29
CA SER A 202 -2.76 -0.35 -10.82
C SER A 202 -3.13 -0.49 -9.34
N GLY A 203 -2.45 -1.38 -8.61
CA GLY A 203 -2.72 -1.68 -7.20
C GLY A 203 -4.13 -2.15 -6.90
N HIS A 204 -4.82 -2.74 -7.88
CA HIS A 204 -6.14 -3.30 -7.69
C HIS A 204 -6.04 -4.70 -7.09
N ALA A 205 -6.82 -4.98 -6.06
CA ALA A 205 -7.06 -6.35 -5.59
C ALA A 205 -8.51 -6.74 -5.87
N ALA A 206 -8.76 -7.97 -6.28
CA ALA A 206 -10.10 -8.49 -6.46
C ALA A 206 -10.21 -9.93 -5.97
N ALA A 207 -11.36 -10.26 -5.40
CA ALA A 207 -11.70 -11.61 -4.97
C ALA A 207 -13.06 -12.01 -5.55
N ALA A 208 -13.19 -13.26 -5.98
CA ALA A 208 -14.45 -13.83 -6.43
C ALA A 208 -14.67 -15.18 -5.72
N ASN A 209 -15.85 -15.37 -5.14
CA ASN A 209 -16.22 -16.65 -4.57
C ASN A 209 -16.79 -17.55 -5.66
N THR A 210 -15.96 -18.48 -6.16
CA THR A 210 -16.33 -19.48 -7.18
C THR A 210 -16.84 -20.79 -6.58
N GLY A 211 -16.90 -20.90 -5.26
CA GLY A 211 -17.43 -22.07 -4.55
C GLY A 211 -18.93 -22.01 -4.34
N ASP A 212 -19.43 -22.96 -3.55
CA ASP A 212 -20.84 -23.17 -3.22
C ASP A 212 -21.22 -22.75 -1.79
N ALA A 213 -20.24 -22.30 -0.99
CA ALA A 213 -20.43 -21.83 0.37
C ALA A 213 -19.88 -20.40 0.57
N PRO A 214 -20.41 -19.61 1.54
CA PRO A 214 -19.84 -18.32 1.88
C PRO A 214 -18.37 -18.42 2.28
N PHE A 215 -17.57 -17.45 1.82
CA PHE A 215 -16.14 -17.35 2.08
C PHE A 215 -15.84 -16.03 2.77
N GLU A 216 -15.12 -16.09 3.89
CA GLU A 216 -14.72 -14.92 4.67
C GLU A 216 -13.21 -14.76 4.66
N PHE A 217 -12.72 -13.54 4.46
CA PHE A 217 -11.29 -13.26 4.40
C PHE A 217 -10.92 -11.89 4.96
N THR A 218 -9.64 -11.77 5.32
CA THR A 218 -8.91 -10.52 5.48
C THR A 218 -7.77 -10.50 4.46
N ALA A 219 -7.30 -9.31 4.09
CA ALA A 219 -6.25 -9.19 3.08
C ALA A 219 -5.35 -7.99 3.36
N ALA A 220 -4.13 -7.99 2.84
CA ALA A 220 -3.27 -6.80 2.81
C ALA A 220 -2.32 -6.80 1.61
N LEU A 221 -1.98 -5.59 1.16
CA LEU A 221 -0.86 -5.32 0.25
C LEU A 221 0.31 -4.82 1.10
N HIS A 222 1.23 -5.73 1.41
CA HIS A 222 2.27 -5.56 2.43
C HIS A 222 3.45 -4.73 1.90
N SER A 223 3.21 -3.49 1.50
CA SER A 223 4.17 -2.71 0.70
C SER A 223 5.39 -2.27 1.50
N TYR A 224 6.58 -2.66 1.06
CA TYR A 224 7.87 -2.22 1.56
C TYR A 224 8.36 -1.04 0.71
N ILE A 225 8.30 0.17 1.27
CA ILE A 225 8.69 1.40 0.57
C ILE A 225 10.12 1.78 0.98
N GLU A 226 10.95 2.06 -0.02
CA GLU A 226 12.32 2.53 0.16
C GLU A 226 12.34 3.94 0.74
N VAL A 227 13.28 4.18 1.65
CA VAL A 227 13.28 5.36 2.52
C VAL A 227 14.71 5.68 2.95
N ALA A 228 15.09 6.95 2.93
CA ALA A 228 16.49 7.33 3.13
C ALA A 228 16.98 7.09 4.56
N ASP A 229 16.19 7.47 5.57
CA ASP A 229 16.51 7.31 7.00
C ASP A 229 15.22 7.20 7.82
N VAL A 230 15.21 6.35 8.86
CA VAL A 230 14.02 6.01 9.66
C VAL A 230 13.72 7.05 10.69
N GLY A 231 14.77 7.71 11.19
CA GLY A 231 14.60 8.90 12.02
C GLY A 231 14.01 10.09 11.26
N GLU A 232 14.06 10.08 9.92
CA GLU A 232 13.58 11.18 9.07
C GLU A 232 12.23 10.87 8.39
N ALA A 233 11.80 9.61 8.34
CA ALA A 233 10.51 9.27 7.74
C ALA A 233 9.32 9.68 8.62
N ARG A 234 8.25 10.14 7.98
CA ARG A 234 7.02 10.61 8.65
C ARG A 234 5.79 10.04 7.94
N VAL A 235 4.78 9.61 8.69
CA VAL A 235 3.48 9.22 8.11
C VAL A 235 2.41 10.23 8.52
N ARG A 236 1.71 10.80 7.53
CA ARG A 236 0.63 11.80 7.73
C ARG A 236 -0.72 11.22 7.32
N GLY A 237 -1.80 11.90 7.75
CA GLY A 237 -3.18 11.52 7.44
C GLY A 237 -3.80 10.52 8.42
N LEU A 238 -3.10 10.21 9.51
CA LEU A 238 -3.54 9.23 10.52
C LEU A 238 -3.99 9.88 11.84
N GLN A 239 -3.81 11.20 11.99
CA GLN A 239 -4.21 11.91 13.20
C GLN A 239 -5.72 11.76 13.46
N GLY A 240 -6.03 11.48 14.72
CA GLY A 240 -7.37 11.33 15.24
C GLY A 240 -8.02 9.97 15.00
N LEU A 241 -7.36 9.08 14.23
CA LEU A 241 -7.80 7.71 14.03
C LEU A 241 -7.51 6.85 15.28
N GLU A 242 -8.34 5.84 15.48
CA GLU A 242 -8.02 4.75 16.39
C GLU A 242 -7.08 3.77 15.70
N TYR A 243 -6.15 3.19 16.46
CA TYR A 243 -5.28 2.12 15.98
C TYR A 243 -5.11 1.01 17.01
N LEU A 244 -4.78 -0.18 16.52
CA LEU A 244 -4.37 -1.32 17.33
C LEU A 244 -2.85 -1.39 17.36
N ASP A 245 -2.25 -1.13 18.51
CA ASP A 245 -0.81 -1.23 18.74
C ASP A 245 -0.43 -2.68 19.08
N LYS A 246 0.28 -3.31 18.17
CA LYS A 246 0.80 -4.68 18.27
C LYS A 246 2.26 -4.74 18.73
N THR A 247 2.92 -3.59 18.89
CA THR A 247 4.38 -3.50 19.07
C THR A 247 4.87 -4.31 20.27
N ALA A 248 4.13 -4.27 21.39
CA ALA A 248 4.48 -4.98 22.62
C ALA A 248 3.94 -6.42 22.65
N ASP A 249 2.67 -6.60 22.27
CA ASP A 249 1.99 -7.90 22.23
C ASP A 249 1.10 -7.99 20.99
N PRO A 250 1.57 -8.63 19.90
CA PRO A 250 0.77 -8.81 18.69
C PRO A 250 -0.47 -9.68 18.89
N ALA A 251 -0.50 -10.54 19.92
CA ALA A 251 -1.64 -11.40 20.20
C ALA A 251 -2.77 -10.64 20.94
N ASN A 252 -2.42 -9.61 21.72
CA ASN A 252 -3.35 -8.79 22.48
C ASN A 252 -3.09 -7.29 22.24
N PRO A 253 -3.36 -6.78 21.03
CA PRO A 253 -3.02 -5.41 20.69
C PRO A 253 -3.85 -4.40 21.49
N VAL A 254 -3.20 -3.33 21.92
CA VAL A 254 -3.82 -2.26 22.69
C VAL A 254 -4.47 -1.26 21.74
N ARG A 255 -5.75 -0.96 21.95
CA ARG A 255 -6.44 0.11 21.21
C ARG A 255 -5.99 1.47 21.73
N LYS A 256 -5.56 2.34 20.83
CA LYS A 256 -5.09 3.70 21.11
C LYS A 256 -5.68 4.68 20.10
N ARG A 257 -5.49 5.98 20.34
CA ARG A 257 -5.81 7.05 19.40
C ARG A 257 -4.54 7.79 19.01
N GLU A 258 -4.37 8.10 17.73
CA GLU A 258 -3.22 8.85 17.24
C GLU A 258 -3.47 10.34 17.43
N GLU A 259 -2.82 10.94 18.43
CA GLU A 259 -2.98 12.38 18.68
C GLU A 259 -1.96 13.21 17.90
N ARG A 260 -0.88 12.59 17.40
CA ARG A 260 0.17 13.28 16.64
C ARG A 260 -0.32 13.61 15.24
N GLU A 261 0.12 14.76 14.73
CA GLU A 261 -0.09 15.15 13.33
C GLU A 261 0.67 14.22 12.37
N GLU A 262 1.86 13.78 12.79
CA GLU A 262 2.73 12.89 12.04
C GLU A 262 3.18 11.72 12.92
N VAL A 263 3.12 10.51 12.36
CA VAL A 263 3.74 9.33 12.97
C VAL A 263 5.24 9.40 12.68
N THR A 264 6.03 9.49 13.74
CA THR A 264 7.49 9.38 13.71
C THR A 264 7.94 8.00 14.20
N PHE A 265 9.14 7.61 13.80
CA PHE A 265 9.75 6.35 14.21
C PHE A 265 10.92 6.67 15.16
N GLU A 266 10.75 6.40 16.45
CA GLU A 266 11.81 6.50 17.48
C GLU A 266 12.13 5.13 18.10
N GLY A 267 11.45 4.09 17.62
CA GLY A 267 11.49 2.72 18.08
C GLY A 267 10.70 1.82 17.12
N PRO A 268 10.55 0.52 17.44
CA PRO A 268 9.72 -0.37 16.65
C PRO A 268 8.27 0.10 16.65
N VAL A 269 7.59 -0.06 15.51
CA VAL A 269 6.17 0.24 15.32
C VAL A 269 5.54 -0.94 14.62
N ASP A 270 4.44 -1.45 15.16
CA ASP A 270 3.52 -2.37 14.48
C ASP A 270 2.10 -1.94 14.85
N SER A 271 1.46 -1.15 13.99
CA SER A 271 0.18 -0.51 14.30
C SER A 271 -0.81 -0.62 13.15
N VAL A 272 -2.03 -1.07 13.45
CA VAL A 272 -3.13 -1.15 12.50
C VAL A 272 -4.08 0.04 12.72
N TYR A 273 -4.00 1.05 11.86
CA TYR A 273 -4.88 2.20 11.87
C TYR A 273 -6.23 1.85 11.26
N LEU A 274 -7.29 2.05 12.03
CA LEU A 274 -8.64 1.60 11.71
C LEU A 274 -9.39 2.67 10.94
N LYS A 275 -10.15 2.25 9.92
CA LYS A 275 -10.94 3.16 9.06
C LYS A 275 -10.08 4.23 8.38
N ALA A 276 -8.82 3.89 8.08
CA ALA A 276 -7.86 4.74 7.37
C ALA A 276 -8.14 4.71 5.85
N ARG A 277 -9.33 5.19 5.47
CA ARG A 277 -9.89 5.11 4.10
C ARG A 277 -9.52 6.30 3.20
N ASP A 278 -8.90 7.32 3.77
CA ASP A 278 -8.57 8.55 3.07
C ASP A 278 -7.12 8.49 2.55
N TYR A 279 -6.47 9.65 2.52
CA TYR A 279 -5.11 9.81 2.04
C TYR A 279 -4.10 9.56 3.16
N VAL A 280 -3.16 8.63 2.92
CA VAL A 280 -1.98 8.43 3.76
C VAL A 280 -0.75 8.81 2.98
N GLU A 281 0.11 9.61 3.60
CA GLU A 281 1.37 10.07 3.01
C GLU A 281 2.54 9.56 3.83
N LEU A 282 3.51 8.95 3.17
CA LEU A 282 4.81 8.61 3.73
C LEU A 282 5.86 9.56 3.16
N ASP A 283 6.36 10.47 3.97
CA ASP A 283 7.59 11.20 3.69
C ASP A 283 8.78 10.25 3.83
N VAL A 284 9.54 10.07 2.75
CA VAL A 284 10.66 9.12 2.74
C VAL A 284 11.98 9.72 3.27
N GLY A 285 11.95 10.97 3.75
CA GLY A 285 13.09 11.66 4.37
C GLY A 285 14.01 12.35 3.36
N THR A 286 13.62 12.44 2.09
CA THR A 286 14.40 13.12 1.02
C THR A 286 13.71 14.37 0.47
N GLY A 287 12.52 14.71 0.96
CA GLY A 287 11.63 15.69 0.30
C GLY A 287 10.81 15.08 -0.84
N ALA A 288 10.85 13.75 -1.02
CA ALA A 288 9.89 13.01 -1.81
C ALA A 288 8.95 12.21 -0.89
N GLY A 289 7.71 12.04 -1.31
CA GLY A 289 6.66 11.34 -0.58
C GLY A 289 6.12 10.17 -1.38
N GLY A 290 6.08 9.00 -0.76
CA GLY A 290 5.26 7.88 -1.21
C GLY A 290 3.84 8.11 -0.71
N THR A 291 2.91 8.42 -1.61
CA THR A 291 1.50 8.58 -1.25
C THR A 291 0.77 7.28 -1.48
N VAL A 292 -0.07 6.88 -0.52
CA VAL A 292 -0.97 5.73 -0.66
C VAL A 292 -2.39 6.24 -0.48
N THR A 293 -3.15 6.22 -1.58
CA THR A 293 -4.60 6.39 -1.50
C THR A 293 -5.24 5.02 -1.52
N THR A 294 -6.07 4.74 -0.52
CA THR A 294 -6.79 3.48 -0.43
C THR A 294 -8.23 3.68 -0.89
N ASN A 295 -8.71 2.82 -1.78
CA ASN A 295 -10.11 2.76 -2.19
C ASN A 295 -10.63 1.37 -1.83
N ARG A 296 -11.55 1.32 -0.85
CA ARG A 296 -12.12 0.08 -0.27
C ARG A 296 -11.11 -0.83 0.43
N TRP A 297 -9.99 -0.28 0.91
CA TRP A 297 -9.27 -0.85 2.04
C TRP A 297 -9.71 -0.10 3.29
N ASP A 298 -10.12 -0.83 4.32
CA ASP A 298 -10.62 -0.21 5.55
C ASP A 298 -9.51 0.25 6.49
N ASP A 299 -8.33 -0.36 6.44
CA ASP A 299 -7.27 -0.15 7.41
C ASP A 299 -5.91 0.10 6.72
N VAL A 300 -4.99 0.69 7.48
CA VAL A 300 -3.60 0.86 7.08
C VAL A 300 -2.70 0.32 8.19
N VAL A 301 -1.75 -0.52 7.85
CA VAL A 301 -0.70 -0.96 8.78
C VAL A 301 0.53 -0.09 8.58
N VAL A 302 1.04 0.47 9.66
CA VAL A 302 2.35 1.10 9.71
C VAL A 302 3.27 0.17 10.46
N TRP A 303 4.33 -0.30 9.80
CA TRP A 303 5.27 -1.24 10.39
C TRP A 303 6.73 -0.84 10.14
N ALA A 304 7.48 -0.75 11.23
CA ALA A 304 8.91 -0.52 11.21
C ALA A 304 9.56 -1.35 12.31
N PRO A 305 10.45 -2.30 12.00
CA PRO A 305 11.09 -3.14 13.02
C PRO A 305 12.24 -2.41 13.74
N TRP A 306 12.58 -1.19 13.29
CA TRP A 306 13.65 -0.36 13.85
C TRP A 306 14.99 -1.13 13.95
N THR A 307 15.76 -0.89 15.01
CA THR A 307 17.08 -1.51 15.25
C THR A 307 17.03 -2.97 15.65
N ALA A 308 15.86 -3.55 15.96
CA ALA A 308 15.74 -5.00 16.21
C ALA A 308 16.16 -5.82 14.98
N MET A 309 16.18 -5.17 13.82
CA MET A 309 16.45 -5.73 12.53
C MET A 309 17.31 -4.71 11.75
N PRO A 310 18.62 -4.58 12.07
CA PRO A 310 19.47 -3.48 11.59
C PRO A 310 19.77 -3.51 10.08
N GLU A 311 19.58 -4.66 9.41
CA GLU A 311 19.63 -4.77 7.94
C GLU A 311 18.27 -4.51 7.26
N PHE A 312 17.20 -4.22 8.02
CA PHE A 312 15.83 -4.21 7.52
C PHE A 312 15.24 -2.79 7.55
N TYR A 313 14.62 -2.40 6.45
CA TYR A 313 13.86 -1.14 6.40
C TYR A 313 12.40 -1.37 5.94
N ARG A 314 11.49 -0.98 6.84
CA ARG A 314 10.14 -0.38 6.72
C ARG A 314 9.07 -0.90 5.73
N SER A 315 7.82 -1.01 6.19
CA SER A 315 6.62 -1.20 5.36
C SER A 315 5.47 -0.23 5.73
N LEU A 316 4.69 0.14 4.73
CA LEU A 316 3.37 0.77 4.86
C LEU A 316 2.39 -0.09 4.06
N GLU A 317 1.35 -0.60 4.70
CA GLU A 317 0.52 -1.65 4.11
C GLU A 317 -0.94 -1.22 4.05
N SER A 318 -1.54 -1.32 2.87
CA SER A 318 -3.01 -1.21 2.74
C SER A 318 -3.63 -2.53 3.18
N ALA A 319 -4.58 -2.49 4.11
CA ALA A 319 -5.10 -3.70 4.74
C ALA A 319 -6.61 -3.68 4.91
N GLN A 320 -7.19 -4.88 4.88
CA GLN A 320 -8.55 -5.20 5.24
C GLN A 320 -8.45 -6.16 6.42
N PHE A 321 -8.36 -5.62 7.64
CA PHE A 321 -8.02 -6.37 8.85
C PHE A 321 -9.16 -6.36 9.88
N SER A 322 -9.70 -5.17 10.15
CA SER A 322 -10.67 -4.91 11.21
C SER A 322 -12.08 -5.34 10.84
N SER A 323 -12.37 -5.39 9.54
CA SER A 323 -13.68 -5.73 8.99
C SER A 323 -13.52 -6.85 7.93
N PRO A 324 -13.49 -8.14 8.30
CA PRO A 324 -13.39 -9.22 7.33
C PRO A 324 -14.46 -9.12 6.24
N VAL A 325 -14.08 -9.39 5.00
CA VAL A 325 -14.99 -9.41 3.85
C VAL A 325 -15.61 -10.80 3.77
N ARG A 326 -16.93 -10.86 3.69
CA ARG A 326 -17.68 -12.09 3.51
C ARG A 326 -18.39 -12.10 2.17
N LEU A 327 -18.03 -13.04 1.29
CA LEU A 327 -18.60 -13.23 -0.04
C LEU A 327 -19.49 -14.47 -0.06
N LYS A 328 -20.74 -14.34 -0.50
CA LYS A 328 -21.59 -15.48 -0.87
C LYS A 328 -21.11 -16.11 -2.19
N PRO A 329 -21.54 -17.34 -2.52
CA PRO A 329 -21.30 -17.94 -3.82
C PRO A 329 -21.66 -16.99 -4.97
N GLY A 330 -20.74 -16.80 -5.92
CA GLY A 330 -20.90 -15.91 -7.07
C GLY A 330 -20.66 -14.41 -6.80
N GLU A 331 -20.50 -13.98 -5.55
CA GLU A 331 -20.17 -12.59 -5.23
C GLU A 331 -18.68 -12.29 -5.46
N HIS A 332 -18.39 -11.01 -5.67
CA HIS A 332 -17.05 -10.49 -5.87
C HIS A 332 -16.79 -9.26 -5.01
N TRP A 333 -15.53 -9.07 -4.66
CA TRP A 333 -14.99 -7.91 -3.97
C TRP A 333 -13.86 -7.31 -4.79
N ARG A 334 -13.70 -5.98 -4.70
CA ARG A 334 -12.61 -5.23 -5.33
C ARG A 334 -12.15 -4.11 -4.41
N SER A 335 -10.87 -3.84 -4.42
CA SER A 335 -10.23 -2.66 -3.82
C SER A 335 -9.12 -2.16 -4.72
N GLN A 336 -8.61 -0.97 -4.40
CA GLN A 336 -7.50 -0.36 -5.11
C GLN A 336 -6.61 0.36 -4.10
N ALA A 337 -5.31 0.20 -4.23
CA ALA A 337 -4.30 1.06 -3.61
C ALA A 337 -3.57 1.79 -4.75
N GLU A 338 -3.44 3.10 -4.63
CA GLU A 338 -2.66 3.89 -5.58
C GLU A 338 -1.40 4.39 -4.89
N TRP A 339 -0.24 3.95 -5.40
CA TRP A 339 1.05 4.49 -5.01
C TRP A 339 1.50 5.53 -6.00
N ALA A 340 1.90 6.69 -5.51
CA ALA A 340 2.54 7.73 -6.31
C ALA A 340 3.68 8.37 -5.54
N VAL A 341 4.78 8.64 -6.25
CA VAL A 341 5.88 9.45 -5.72
C VAL A 341 5.61 10.92 -6.07
N LYS A 342 5.64 11.80 -5.07
CA LYS A 342 5.45 13.25 -5.23
C LYS A 342 6.59 14.00 -4.53
N ASP A 343 6.88 15.22 -4.97
CA ASP A 343 7.73 16.13 -4.20
C ASP A 343 6.90 16.72 -3.05
N LEU A 344 7.47 16.76 -1.84
CA LEU A 344 6.84 17.24 -0.60
C LEU A 344 7.32 18.63 -0.17
#